data_AF-A0A8K0NLW1-F1
#
_entry.id   AF-A0A8K0NLW1-F1
#
_cell.length_a   1.000
_cell.length_b   1.000
_cell.length_c   1.000
_cell.angle_alpha   90.00
_cell.angle_beta   90.00
_cell.angle_gamma   90.00
#
_symmetry.space_group_name_H-M   'P 1'
#
loop_
_entity.id
_entity.type
_entity.pdbx_description
1 polymer ?
#
loop_
_entity_poly.entity_id
_entity_poly.type
_entity_poly.pdbx_seq_one_letter_code
_entity_poly.pdbx_strand_id
1 'polypeptide(L)'
;MPREESAPSHMLHTGANASAEGGDDEGVEDQSVKVNNIIHSFRLQSTSFDKKGYLAYLKGYMKAVKGAMQARGASAEDITAFEKGAQGYVKEKLLPKFKDFEFYTGESMNPDGLVVLLNYREDGTTPYVIVWKHGLKEMKV
;
A
#
# COMPACT_ATOMS: atom_id res chain seq x y z
N MET A 1 46.68 5.59 -41.79
CA MET A 1 46.83 5.09 -40.40
C MET A 1 45.45 4.63 -39.91
N PRO A 2 45.36 3.49 -39.20
CA PRO A 2 44.11 2.81 -38.84
C PRO A 2 43.58 3.11 -37.42
N ARG A 3 42.30 2.72 -37.21
CA ARG A 3 41.54 2.27 -36.01
C ARG A 3 41.65 2.99 -34.64
N GLU A 4 40.48 3.28 -34.08
CA GLU A 4 39.84 2.68 -32.87
C GLU A 4 38.43 3.33 -32.78
N GLU A 5 37.29 2.68 -33.04
CA GLU A 5 36.57 1.57 -32.39
C GLU A 5 36.06 1.85 -30.96
N SER A 6 34.81 1.45 -30.71
CA SER A 6 34.08 1.32 -29.42
C SER A 6 33.23 2.55 -29.02
N ALA A 7 31.96 2.49 -28.63
CA ALA A 7 30.85 1.53 -28.58
C ALA A 7 29.61 2.37 -28.13
N PRO A 8 28.34 1.91 -28.30
CA PRO A 8 27.17 2.75 -28.05
C PRO A 8 26.95 3.00 -26.55
N SER A 9 26.88 4.27 -26.16
CA SER A 9 26.51 4.68 -24.80
C SER A 9 25.06 4.27 -24.51
N HIS A 10 24.92 3.25 -23.67
CA HIS A 10 23.66 2.81 -23.10
C HIS A 10 23.07 3.95 -22.25
N MET A 11 22.00 4.57 -22.75
CA MET A 11 21.22 5.55 -22.01
C MET A 11 20.38 4.83 -20.93
N LEU A 12 20.98 4.60 -19.76
CA LEU A 12 20.25 4.39 -18.52
C LEU A 12 19.72 5.75 -18.04
N HIS A 13 18.47 6.03 -18.38
CA HIS A 13 17.72 7.13 -17.78
C HIS A 13 17.08 6.62 -16.48
N THR A 14 17.88 6.41 -15.44
CA THR A 14 17.34 6.22 -14.09
C THR A 14 17.21 7.60 -13.47
N GLY A 15 15.95 8.04 -13.38
CA GLY A 15 15.54 9.36 -12.93
C GLY A 15 16.17 9.77 -11.61
N ALA A 16 16.43 11.06 -11.53
CA ALA A 16 17.01 11.80 -10.43
C ALA A 16 16.51 11.37 -9.04
N ASN A 17 17.43 10.86 -8.23
CA ASN A 17 17.47 11.16 -6.81
C ASN A 17 18.86 11.73 -6.50
N ALA A 18 18.98 13.05 -6.60
CA ALA A 18 20.14 13.78 -6.11
C ALA A 18 19.86 14.14 -4.65
N SER A 19 20.33 13.29 -3.73
CA SER A 19 20.57 13.70 -2.34
C SER A 19 22.08 13.69 -2.14
N ALA A 20 22.66 14.87 -2.23
CA ALA A 20 24.06 15.11 -1.94
C ALA A 20 24.25 15.13 -0.43
N GLU A 21 25.11 14.27 0.12
CA GLU A 21 26.13 14.60 1.12
C GLU A 21 27.29 13.60 0.97
N GLY A 22 28.52 14.12 0.96
CA GLY A 22 29.74 13.36 0.70
C GLY A 22 30.27 12.64 1.94
N GLY A 23 31.00 11.55 1.69
CA GLY A 23 31.75 10.79 2.66
C GLY A 23 32.25 9.50 2.01
N ASP A 24 33.46 9.56 1.46
CA ASP A 24 34.24 8.40 1.05
C ASP A 24 34.59 7.59 2.31
N ASP A 25 34.00 6.42 2.49
CA ASP A 25 34.59 5.33 3.28
C ASP A 25 34.12 3.99 2.71
N GLU A 26 35.11 3.13 2.50
CA GLU A 26 35.09 1.88 1.79
C GLU A 26 34.27 0.83 2.55
N GLY A 27 32.95 0.89 2.42
CA GLY A 27 32.02 -0.10 2.95
C GLY A 27 31.17 -0.66 1.81
N VAL A 28 31.33 -1.95 1.51
CA VAL A 28 30.29 -2.70 0.80
C VAL A 28 29.07 -2.69 1.72
N GLU A 29 28.22 -1.67 1.61
CA GLU A 29 26.86 -1.73 2.13
C GLU A 29 26.20 -2.87 1.36
N ASP A 30 26.11 -4.00 2.04
CA ASP A 30 25.14 -5.05 1.77
C ASP A 30 23.82 -4.34 1.52
N GLN A 31 23.48 -4.13 0.25
CA GLN A 31 22.15 -3.71 -0.19
C GLN A 31 21.20 -4.89 0.07
N SER A 32 21.11 -5.35 1.31
CA SER A 32 19.97 -6.09 1.79
C SER A 32 18.80 -5.11 1.69
N VAL A 33 18.19 -5.11 0.51
CA VAL A 33 16.88 -4.54 0.30
C VAL A 33 16.05 -5.11 1.44
N LYS A 34 15.70 -4.27 2.42
CA LYS A 34 14.77 -4.62 3.48
C LYS A 34 13.41 -4.72 2.81
N VAL A 35 13.22 -5.81 2.09
CA VAL A 35 11.99 -6.13 1.40
C VAL A 35 10.98 -6.39 2.49
N ASN A 36 9.99 -5.51 2.61
CA ASN A 36 8.89 -5.75 3.53
C ASN A 36 8.22 -7.08 3.13
N ASN A 37 8.38 -8.10 3.98
CA ASN A 37 7.89 -9.45 3.71
C ASN A 37 6.40 -9.46 3.35
N ILE A 38 5.61 -8.53 3.88
CA ILE A 38 4.18 -8.42 3.58
C ILE A 38 3.97 -7.98 2.12
N ILE A 39 4.66 -6.92 1.69
CA ILE A 39 4.54 -6.40 0.32
C ILE A 39 4.99 -7.45 -0.70
N HIS A 40 6.13 -8.07 -0.45
CA HIS A 40 6.73 -9.01 -1.41
C HIS A 40 6.00 -10.35 -1.47
N SER A 41 5.60 -10.92 -0.33
CA SER A 41 4.89 -12.21 -0.31
C SER A 41 3.52 -12.13 -0.97
N PHE A 42 2.83 -10.99 -0.82
CA PHE A 42 1.51 -10.75 -1.43
C PHE A 42 1.57 -9.98 -2.76
N ARG A 43 2.79 -9.69 -3.27
CA ARG A 43 3.05 -8.95 -4.52
C ARG A 43 2.27 -7.65 -4.63
N LEU A 44 2.17 -6.93 -3.51
CA LEU A 44 1.40 -5.70 -3.42
C LEU A 44 2.05 -4.61 -4.28
N GLN A 45 1.22 -3.83 -4.96
CA GLN A 45 1.64 -2.71 -5.80
C GLN A 45 1.39 -1.40 -5.04
N SER A 46 2.42 -0.56 -4.92
CA SER A 46 2.29 0.75 -4.28
C SER A 46 1.37 1.66 -5.11
N THR A 47 0.51 2.41 -4.43
CA THR A 47 -0.32 3.46 -5.04
C THR A 47 -0.35 4.69 -4.15
N SER A 48 -0.87 5.80 -4.66
CA SER A 48 -0.95 7.06 -3.93
C SER A 48 -2.35 7.64 -4.03
N PHE A 49 -2.83 8.21 -2.93
CA PHE A 49 -4.09 8.93 -2.89
C PHE A 49 -3.90 10.30 -2.23
N ASP A 50 -4.60 11.31 -2.74
CA ASP A 50 -4.93 12.46 -1.92
C ASP A 50 -6.09 12.11 -0.96
N LYS A 51 -6.24 12.89 0.12
CA LYS A 51 -7.26 12.63 1.16
C LYS A 51 -8.68 12.58 0.59
N LYS A 52 -9.01 13.43 -0.38
CA LYS A 52 -10.35 13.47 -1.00
C LYS A 52 -10.55 12.28 -1.93
N GLY A 53 -9.54 11.96 -2.75
CA GLY A 53 -9.53 10.78 -3.62
C GLY A 53 -9.72 9.48 -2.84
N TYR A 54 -8.97 9.29 -1.75
CA TYR A 54 -9.11 8.11 -0.90
C TYR A 54 -10.49 8.00 -0.27
N LEU A 55 -11.06 9.11 0.23
CA LEU A 55 -12.42 9.10 0.81
C LEU A 55 -13.49 8.74 -0.23
N ALA A 56 -13.33 9.17 -1.48
CA ALA A 56 -14.24 8.81 -2.56
C ALA A 56 -14.15 7.32 -2.90
N TYR A 57 -12.93 6.80 -3.08
CA TYR A 57 -12.67 5.36 -3.26
C TYR A 57 -13.27 4.55 -2.10
N LEU A 58 -12.96 4.92 -0.86
CA LEU A 58 -13.37 4.17 0.32
C LEU A 58 -14.89 4.12 0.45
N LYS A 59 -15.59 5.21 0.10
CA LYS A 59 -17.06 5.21 0.08
C LYS A 59 -17.63 4.23 -0.94
N GLY A 60 -17.03 4.11 -2.12
CA GLY A 60 -17.40 3.11 -3.13
C GLY A 60 -17.14 1.69 -2.62
N TYR A 61 -15.93 1.45 -2.12
CA TYR A 61 -15.52 0.17 -1.55
C TYR A 61 -16.44 -0.30 -0.42
N MET A 62 -16.78 0.58 0.53
CA MET A 62 -17.68 0.25 1.66
C MET A 62 -19.09 -0.14 1.20
N LYS A 63 -19.60 0.48 0.14
CA LYS A 63 -20.88 0.07 -0.47
C LYS A 63 -20.79 -1.33 -1.08
N ALA A 64 -19.70 -1.64 -1.78
CA ALA A 64 -19.48 -2.96 -2.36
C ALA A 64 -19.40 -4.03 -1.26
N VAL A 65 -18.67 -3.75 -0.16
CA VAL A 65 -18.59 -4.64 1.00
C VAL A 65 -19.96 -4.85 1.64
N LYS A 66 -20.75 -3.79 1.85
CA LYS A 66 -22.12 -3.89 2.37
C LYS A 66 -23.00 -4.77 1.47
N GLY A 67 -22.95 -4.56 0.15
CA GLY A 67 -23.68 -5.41 -0.81
C GLY A 67 -23.26 -6.88 -0.70
N ALA A 68 -21.96 -7.14 -0.55
CA ALA A 68 -21.43 -8.49 -0.38
C ALA A 68 -21.79 -9.11 1.00
N MET A 69 -21.96 -8.31 2.06
CA MET A 69 -22.45 -8.77 3.36
C MET A 69 -23.93 -9.17 3.27
N GLN A 70 -24.76 -8.34 2.62
CA GLN A 70 -26.17 -8.63 2.38
C GLN A 70 -26.35 -9.91 1.55
N ALA A 71 -25.57 -10.08 0.48
CA ALA A 71 -25.61 -11.28 -0.35
C ALA A 71 -25.20 -12.56 0.41
N ARG A 72 -24.40 -12.43 1.48
CA ARG A 72 -24.00 -13.53 2.37
C ARG A 72 -24.98 -13.79 3.51
N GLY A 73 -26.10 -13.06 3.56
CA GLY A 73 -27.12 -13.21 4.61
C GLY A 73 -26.73 -12.60 5.96
N ALA A 74 -25.82 -11.61 5.98
CA ALA A 74 -25.50 -10.89 7.21
C ALA A 74 -26.73 -10.16 7.77
N SER A 75 -26.85 -10.14 9.10
CA SER A 75 -27.97 -9.49 9.79
C SER A 75 -27.93 -7.98 9.60
N ALA A 76 -29.09 -7.31 9.70
CA ALA A 76 -29.16 -5.85 9.67
C ALA A 76 -28.32 -5.20 10.78
N GLU A 77 -28.21 -5.86 11.93
CA GLU A 77 -27.36 -5.46 13.06
C GLU A 77 -25.87 -5.48 12.69
N ASP A 78 -25.39 -6.54 12.05
CA ASP A 78 -23.99 -6.67 11.60
C ASP A 78 -23.65 -5.61 10.55
N ILE A 79 -24.56 -5.36 9.60
CA ILE A 79 -24.38 -4.32 8.59
C ILE A 79 -24.29 -2.93 9.25
N THR A 80 -25.16 -2.67 10.23
CA THR A 80 -25.16 -1.40 10.96
C THR A 80 -23.89 -1.23 11.80
N ALA A 81 -23.43 -2.32 12.44
CA ALA A 81 -22.17 -2.33 13.20
C ALA A 81 -20.97 -2.07 12.28
N PHE A 82 -20.95 -2.67 11.09
CA PHE A 82 -19.93 -2.41 10.06
C PHE A 82 -19.92 -0.95 9.63
N GLU A 83 -21.07 -0.37 9.26
CA GLU A 83 -21.15 1.02 8.80
C GLU A 83 -20.68 2.01 9.88
N LYS A 84 -21.12 1.82 11.13
CA LYS A 84 -20.71 2.65 12.26
C LYS A 84 -19.24 2.49 12.59
N GLY A 85 -18.75 1.25 12.65
CA GLY A 85 -17.35 0.94 12.96
C GLY A 85 -16.39 1.47 11.90
N ALA A 86 -16.73 1.29 10.61
CA ALA A 86 -15.96 1.83 9.50
C ALA A 86 -15.91 3.36 9.55
N GLN A 87 -17.06 4.02 9.78
CA GLN A 87 -17.11 5.47 9.90
C GLN A 87 -16.27 6.00 11.08
N GLY A 88 -16.36 5.34 12.24
CA GLY A 88 -15.58 5.68 13.43
C GLY A 88 -14.08 5.55 13.17
N TYR A 89 -13.65 4.40 12.65
CA TYR A 89 -12.24 4.15 12.32
C TYR A 89 -11.68 5.18 11.34
N VAL A 90 -12.41 5.51 10.28
CA VAL A 90 -11.98 6.50 9.28
C VAL A 90 -11.76 7.87 9.93
N LYS A 91 -12.70 8.31 10.76
CA LYS A 91 -12.65 9.63 11.41
C LYS A 91 -11.57 9.70 12.48
N GLU A 92 -11.47 8.69 13.32
CA GLU A 92 -10.67 8.75 14.55
C GLU A 92 -9.24 8.24 14.38
N LYS A 93 -9.00 7.33 13.43
CA LYS A 93 -7.70 6.67 13.26
C LYS A 93 -7.06 6.97 11.92
N LEU A 94 -7.84 6.89 10.84
CA LEU A 94 -7.29 7.02 9.49
C LEU A 94 -7.01 8.46 9.09
N LEU A 95 -8.01 9.35 9.17
CA LEU A 95 -7.88 10.73 8.70
C LEU A 95 -6.82 11.58 9.42
N PRO A 96 -6.60 11.43 10.75
CA PRO A 96 -5.54 12.15 11.46
C PRO A 96 -4.14 11.72 11.01
N LYS A 97 -3.96 10.43 10.72
CA LYS A 97 -2.69 9.82 10.31
C LYS A 97 -2.59 9.56 8.81
N PHE A 98 -3.42 10.23 8.01
CA PHE A 98 -3.55 9.93 6.56
C PHE A 98 -2.20 9.98 5.82
N LYS A 99 -1.34 10.92 6.19
CA LYS A 99 -0.02 11.11 5.57
C LYS A 99 1.00 10.05 6.00
N ASP A 100 0.75 9.35 7.10
CA ASP A 100 1.64 8.31 7.63
C ASP A 100 1.34 6.95 6.99
N PHE A 101 0.21 6.83 6.28
CA PHE A 101 -0.17 5.60 5.61
C PHE A 101 0.43 5.53 4.22
N GLU A 102 1.01 4.37 3.93
CA GLU A 102 1.32 3.94 2.57
C GLU A 102 0.15 3.10 2.03
N PHE A 103 -0.20 3.30 0.77
CA PHE A 103 -1.35 2.65 0.14
C PHE A 103 -0.88 1.61 -0.86
N TYR A 104 -1.50 0.44 -0.82
CA TYR A 104 -1.13 -0.69 -1.66
C TYR A 104 -2.37 -1.36 -2.26
N THR A 105 -2.27 -1.82 -3.51
CA THR A 105 -3.27 -2.65 -4.18
C THR A 105 -2.71 -4.06 -4.42
N GLY A 106 -3.60 -5.03 -4.68
CA GLY A 106 -3.16 -6.36 -5.11
C GLY A 106 -2.61 -6.35 -6.55
N GLU A 107 -2.03 -7.47 -6.98
CA GLU A 107 -1.40 -7.63 -8.31
C GLU A 107 -2.35 -7.24 -9.48
N SER A 108 -3.66 -7.48 -9.33
CA SER A 108 -4.68 -7.09 -10.33
C SER A 108 -4.90 -5.59 -10.48
N MET A 109 -4.40 -4.78 -9.53
CA MET A 109 -4.62 -3.33 -9.44
C MET A 109 -6.09 -2.91 -9.61
N ASN A 110 -7.04 -3.77 -9.20
CA ASN A 110 -8.46 -3.51 -9.33
C ASN A 110 -8.83 -2.23 -8.53
N PRO A 111 -9.33 -1.16 -9.19
CA PRO A 111 -9.67 0.10 -8.52
C PRO A 111 -10.85 -0.03 -7.55
N ASP A 112 -11.69 -1.05 -7.72
CA ASP A 112 -12.80 -1.39 -6.81
C ASP A 112 -12.40 -2.41 -5.74
N GLY A 113 -11.18 -2.93 -5.82
CA GLY A 113 -10.63 -3.91 -4.89
C GLY A 113 -10.20 -3.31 -3.56
N LEU A 114 -9.70 -4.14 -2.65
CA LEU A 114 -9.15 -3.72 -1.37
C LEU A 114 -7.85 -2.93 -1.56
N VAL A 115 -7.78 -1.74 -0.96
CA VAL A 115 -6.53 -1.03 -0.69
C VAL A 115 -6.04 -1.42 0.70
N VAL A 116 -4.83 -1.95 0.75
CA VAL A 116 -4.10 -2.27 1.98
C VAL A 116 -3.41 -1.00 2.47
N LEU A 117 -3.61 -0.67 3.75
CA LEU A 117 -2.93 0.45 4.39
C LEU A 117 -1.75 -0.09 5.18
N LEU A 118 -0.55 0.40 4.90
CA LEU A 118 0.64 0.07 5.66
C LEU A 118 1.04 1.27 6.50
N ASN A 119 1.45 1.00 7.74
CA ASN A 119 2.02 2.00 8.64
C ASN A 119 3.00 1.29 9.58
N TYR A 120 3.77 2.05 10.34
CA TYR A 120 4.76 1.56 11.29
C TYR A 120 4.28 1.80 12.72
N ARG A 121 4.65 0.88 13.60
CA ARG A 121 4.41 1.02 15.04
C ARG A 121 5.20 2.20 15.61
N GLU A 122 4.99 2.50 16.89
CA GLU A 122 5.65 3.62 17.57
C GLU A 122 7.19 3.51 17.57
N ASP A 123 7.75 2.31 17.40
CA ASP A 123 9.19 2.10 17.20
C ASP A 123 9.71 2.54 15.82
N GLY A 124 8.82 2.89 14.89
CA GLY A 124 9.16 3.40 13.55
C GLY A 124 9.69 2.35 12.57
N THR A 125 9.94 1.11 13.00
CA THR A 125 10.57 0.07 12.18
C THR A 125 9.69 -1.16 11.95
N THR A 126 8.76 -1.45 12.86
CA THR A 126 7.87 -2.61 12.76
C THR A 126 6.67 -2.28 11.88
N PRO A 127 6.57 -2.85 10.66
CA PRO A 127 5.43 -2.58 9.78
C PRO A 127 4.19 -3.34 10.26
N TYR A 128 3.03 -2.74 10.05
CA TYR A 128 1.75 -3.43 10.14
C TYR A 128 0.84 -2.99 9.00
N VAL A 129 -0.09 -3.88 8.64
CA VAL A 129 -1.12 -3.57 7.64
C VAL A 129 -2.50 -3.53 8.27
N ILE A 130 -3.35 -2.66 7.73
CA ILE A 130 -4.77 -2.61 8.04
C ILE A 130 -5.54 -3.04 6.80
N VAL A 131 -6.47 -3.96 7.02
CA VAL A 131 -7.37 -4.49 6.02
C VAL A 131 -8.79 -4.54 6.57
N TRP A 132 -9.78 -4.36 5.71
CA TRP A 132 -11.18 -4.39 6.11
C TRP A 132 -11.67 -5.83 6.19
N LYS A 133 -11.82 -6.36 7.42
CA LYS A 133 -12.27 -7.75 7.68
C LYS A 133 -13.47 -8.18 6.83
N HIS A 134 -14.50 -7.33 6.74
CA HIS A 134 -15.73 -7.63 6.00
C HIS A 134 -15.54 -7.72 4.47
N GLY A 135 -14.45 -7.16 3.95
CA GLY A 135 -14.04 -7.31 2.56
C GLY A 135 -13.19 -8.55 2.28
N LEU A 136 -12.86 -9.34 3.32
CA LEU A 136 -12.07 -10.56 3.18
C LEU A 136 -12.97 -11.79 3.29
N LYS A 137 -12.48 -12.90 2.72
CA LYS A 137 -13.05 -14.24 2.92
C LYS A 137 -11.93 -15.14 3.39
N GLU A 138 -12.16 -15.83 4.50
CA GLU A 138 -11.23 -16.85 4.99
C GLU A 138 -11.32 -18.11 4.12
N MET A 139 -10.17 -18.70 3.81
CA MET A 139 -10.06 -20.02 3.21
C MET A 139 -9.09 -20.83 4.06
N LYS A 140 -9.55 -21.97 4.58
CA LYS A 140 -8.70 -22.94 5.25
C LYS A 140 -7.99 -23.77 4.18
N VAL A 141 -6.67 -23.84 4.27
CA VAL A 141 -5.80 -24.74 3.50
C VAL A 141 -5.46 -25.97 4.31
#